data_AF-A0A814J587-F1
#
_entry.id   AF-A0A814J587-F1
#
_cell.length_a   1.000
_cell.length_b   1.000
_cell.length_c   1.000
_cell.angle_alpha   90.00
_cell.angle_beta   90.00
_cell.angle_gamma   90.00
#
_symmetry.space_group_name_H-M   'P 1'
#
loop_
_entity.id
_entity.type
_entity.pdbx_description
1 polymer ?
#
loop_
_entity_poly.entity_id
_entity_poly.type
_entity_poly.pdbx_seq_one_letter_code
_entity_poly.pdbx_strand_id
1 'polypeptide(L)'
;FFRDVRNIFQSIASYLKLNLPLNNLFLRDLKILGPSYRSDTQGIDTIIRIGRFIPGLLSSNEIDLLSDEWLMYSIETIDDSWIIKRKYNGLDGQEYIEHHEVDFYWNKVLSIVQINGYPKYPILSKLVKNILIISHGNADVERGFSANTNVLTKDRTLLSEKSINGLRAIYDGVEFLGAGSVHKVQVSTDMIRAVQKSAASYKEELLKMKALTASQQKESELLQPAELEKKKLIEEEQELMIKYKKLQSKHKTAELLIDEGNQRMENSLKNGDFTDIHAAYTLNKSGIEKMKAIDEEMTKIMDDVSAIQQKRAHAEREQSRKKRKLTVEPVLIQDENIYCD
;
A
#
# COMPACT_ATOMS: atom_id res chain seq x y z
N PHE A 1 -15.44 5.16 -32.81
CA PHE A 1 -15.78 3.78 -32.37
C PHE A 1 -14.57 2.86 -32.32
N PHE A 2 -14.06 2.28 -33.42
CA PHE A 2 -12.92 1.33 -33.36
C PHE A 2 -11.63 1.90 -32.75
N ARG A 3 -11.38 3.20 -32.96
CA ARG A 3 -10.23 3.91 -32.37
C ARG A 3 -10.38 4.11 -30.86
N ASP A 4 -11.59 4.36 -30.39
CA ASP A 4 -11.91 4.55 -28.97
C ASP A 4 -11.86 3.21 -28.23
N VAL A 5 -12.39 2.15 -28.84
CA VAL A 5 -12.28 0.77 -28.34
C VAL A 5 -10.81 0.36 -28.21
N ARG A 6 -9.98 0.67 -29.22
CA ARG A 6 -8.53 0.42 -29.16
C ARG A 6 -7.86 1.20 -28.02
N ASN A 7 -8.21 2.47 -27.83
CA ASN A 7 -7.65 3.30 -26.76
C ASN A 7 -8.04 2.78 -25.36
N ILE A 8 -9.27 2.25 -25.20
CA ILE A 8 -9.72 1.60 -23.97
C ILE A 8 -8.88 0.35 -23.69
N PHE A 9 -8.73 -0.55 -24.67
CA PHE A 9 -7.90 -1.74 -24.49
C PHE A 9 -6.43 -1.42 -24.22
N GLN A 10 -5.87 -0.39 -24.86
CA GLN A 10 -4.51 0.07 -24.58
C GLN A 10 -4.37 0.65 -23.18
N SER A 11 -5.37 1.38 -22.69
CA SER A 11 -5.36 1.92 -21.32
C SER A 11 -5.47 0.82 -20.27
N ILE A 12 -6.37 -0.15 -20.49
CA ILE A 12 -6.52 -1.33 -19.61
C ILE A 12 -5.22 -2.14 -19.62
N ALA A 13 -4.65 -2.43 -20.79
CA ALA A 13 -3.39 -3.18 -20.87
C ALA A 13 -2.22 -2.45 -20.19
N SER A 14 -2.14 -1.12 -20.32
CA SER A 14 -1.13 -0.32 -19.64
C SER A 14 -1.31 -0.33 -18.13
N TYR A 15 -2.56 -0.20 -17.65
CA TYR A 15 -2.90 -0.32 -16.24
C TYR A 15 -2.56 -1.70 -15.69
N LEU A 16 -2.95 -2.78 -16.37
CA LEU A 16 -2.65 -4.15 -15.95
C LEU A 16 -1.14 -4.42 -15.94
N LYS A 17 -0.40 -3.94 -16.95
CA LYS A 17 1.06 -4.10 -16.99
C LYS A 17 1.77 -3.41 -15.82
N LEU A 18 1.26 -2.26 -15.37
CA LEU A 18 1.81 -1.51 -14.24
C LEU A 18 1.42 -2.09 -12.88
N ASN A 19 0.21 -2.63 -12.76
CA ASN A 19 -0.37 -3.01 -11.47
C ASN A 19 -0.38 -4.52 -11.20
N LEU A 20 -0.29 -5.36 -12.24
CA LEU A 20 -0.14 -6.80 -12.05
C LEU A 20 1.31 -7.14 -11.73
N PRO A 21 1.57 -8.10 -10.82
CA PRO A 21 2.91 -8.56 -10.47
C PRO A 21 3.51 -9.47 -11.56
N LEU A 22 3.41 -9.09 -12.85
CA LEU A 22 3.87 -9.88 -14.00
C LEU A 22 5.38 -10.14 -13.97
N ASN A 23 6.14 -9.23 -13.34
CA ASN A 23 7.59 -9.34 -13.16
C ASN A 23 7.98 -9.87 -11.78
N ASN A 24 7.02 -10.35 -10.98
CA ASN A 24 7.33 -10.89 -9.67
C ASN A 24 8.00 -12.26 -9.82
N LEU A 25 9.31 -12.28 -9.58
CA LEU A 25 10.15 -13.47 -9.71
C LEU A 25 9.66 -14.61 -8.80
N PHE A 26 9.23 -14.30 -7.58
CA PHE A 26 8.73 -15.30 -6.64
C PHE A 26 7.48 -16.00 -7.18
N LEU A 27 6.48 -15.25 -7.67
CA LEU A 27 5.27 -15.85 -8.25
C LEU A 27 5.56 -16.70 -9.49
N ARG A 28 6.54 -16.29 -10.29
CA ARG A 28 7.00 -17.09 -11.44
C ARG A 28 7.67 -18.38 -10.99
N ASP A 29 8.49 -18.31 -9.94
CA ASP A 29 9.19 -19.45 -9.37
C ASP A 29 8.21 -20.49 -8.79
N LEU A 30 7.05 -20.07 -8.24
CA LEU A 30 6.02 -20.98 -7.71
C LEU A 30 5.47 -21.99 -8.73
N LYS A 31 5.62 -21.72 -10.04
CA LYS A 31 5.26 -22.65 -11.11
C LYS A 31 5.90 -24.04 -10.92
N ILE A 32 7.06 -24.08 -10.26
CA ILE A 32 7.82 -25.30 -10.02
C ILE A 32 7.11 -26.33 -9.14
N LEU A 33 6.09 -25.89 -8.39
CA LEU A 33 5.24 -26.77 -7.60
C LEU A 33 4.31 -27.64 -8.47
N GLY A 34 4.17 -27.33 -9.77
CA GLY A 34 3.40 -28.18 -10.68
C GLY A 34 4.09 -29.53 -10.91
N PRO A 35 3.35 -30.66 -10.94
CA PRO A 35 3.93 -31.99 -11.15
C PRO A 35 4.81 -32.10 -12.41
N SER A 36 4.50 -31.34 -13.45
CA SER A 36 5.27 -31.30 -14.71
C SER A 36 6.66 -30.67 -14.58
N TYR A 37 6.90 -29.84 -13.55
CA TYR A 37 8.18 -29.16 -13.32
C TYR A 37 9.10 -29.91 -12.36
N ARG A 38 8.64 -31.07 -11.89
CA ARG A 38 9.41 -31.94 -11.00
C ARG A 38 10.78 -32.32 -11.55
N SER A 39 10.86 -32.58 -12.85
CA SER A 39 12.10 -32.91 -13.56
C SER A 39 12.79 -31.71 -14.20
N ASP A 40 12.40 -30.48 -13.82
CA ASP A 40 13.03 -29.28 -14.36
C ASP A 40 14.49 -29.19 -13.89
N THR A 41 15.40 -28.99 -14.85
CA THR A 41 16.83 -28.75 -14.61
C THR A 41 17.09 -27.55 -13.68
N GLN A 42 16.21 -26.56 -13.65
CA GLN A 42 16.30 -25.39 -12.77
C GLN A 42 15.51 -25.57 -11.46
N GLY A 43 15.01 -26.79 -11.21
CA GLY A 43 14.35 -27.28 -9.99
C GLY A 43 14.90 -26.72 -8.69
N ILE A 44 16.15 -27.10 -8.46
CA ILE A 44 16.86 -26.90 -7.19
C ILE A 44 17.10 -25.40 -6.94
N ASP A 45 17.64 -24.68 -7.92
CA ASP A 45 17.92 -23.25 -7.77
C ASP A 45 16.64 -22.46 -7.50
N THR A 46 15.53 -22.87 -8.12
CA THR A 46 14.24 -22.21 -7.97
C THR A 46 13.63 -22.47 -6.60
N ILE A 47 13.63 -23.72 -6.10
CA ILE A 47 13.10 -24.01 -4.75
C ILE A 47 13.94 -23.34 -3.65
N ILE A 48 15.26 -23.22 -3.84
CA ILE A 48 16.14 -22.49 -2.92
C ILE A 48 15.80 -20.99 -2.91
N ARG A 49 15.58 -20.38 -4.09
CA ARG A 49 15.14 -18.97 -4.18
C ARG A 49 13.82 -18.75 -3.44
N ILE A 50 12.86 -19.65 -3.61
CA ILE A 50 11.56 -19.61 -2.90
C ILE A 50 11.77 -19.72 -1.38
N GLY A 51 12.59 -20.69 -0.94
CA GLY A 51 12.89 -20.89 0.48
C GLY A 51 13.55 -19.68 1.15
N ARG A 52 14.41 -18.96 0.41
CA ARG A 52 15.04 -17.71 0.86
C ARG A 52 14.10 -16.49 0.84
N PHE A 53 13.03 -16.55 0.06
CA PHE A 53 12.11 -15.42 -0.11
C PHE A 53 11.23 -15.19 1.11
N ILE A 54 10.84 -16.25 1.84
CA ILE A 54 9.92 -16.16 2.98
C ILE A 54 10.73 -15.97 4.28
N PRO A 55 10.76 -14.76 4.87
CA PRO A 55 11.62 -14.47 6.01
C PRO A 55 11.20 -15.28 7.25
N GLY A 56 12.16 -15.89 7.93
CA GLY A 56 11.93 -16.63 9.17
C GLY A 56 11.26 -18.00 9.00
N LEU A 57 10.93 -18.41 7.77
CA LEU A 57 10.35 -19.74 7.54
C LEU A 57 11.41 -20.83 7.66
N LEU A 58 12.55 -20.68 6.97
CA LEU A 58 13.65 -21.64 6.97
C LEU A 58 14.94 -20.98 7.47
N SER A 59 15.70 -21.70 8.30
CA SER A 59 17.07 -21.36 8.68
C SER A 59 18.06 -21.65 7.55
N SER A 60 19.28 -21.10 7.62
CA SER A 60 20.32 -21.35 6.61
C SER A 60 20.62 -22.84 6.43
N ASN A 61 20.66 -23.61 7.52
CA ASN A 61 20.89 -25.06 7.45
C ASN A 61 19.70 -25.80 6.81
N GLU A 62 18.47 -25.35 7.07
CA GLU A 62 17.28 -25.94 6.43
C GLU A 62 17.25 -25.66 4.92
N ILE A 63 17.81 -24.54 4.46
CA ILE A 63 17.87 -24.21 3.02
C ILE A 63 18.82 -25.17 2.28
N ASP A 64 19.93 -25.56 2.88
CA ASP A 64 20.85 -26.53 2.26
C ASP A 64 20.18 -27.91 2.18
N LEU A 65 19.55 -28.36 3.26
CA LEU A 65 18.81 -29.63 3.31
C LEU A 65 17.56 -29.65 2.39
N LEU A 66 16.95 -28.49 2.13
CA LEU A 66 15.84 -28.38 1.17
C LEU A 66 16.27 -28.78 -0.24
N SER A 67 17.52 -28.47 -0.62
CA SER A 67 18.06 -28.85 -1.94
C SER A 67 18.17 -30.37 -2.09
N ASP A 68 18.59 -31.06 -1.03
CA ASP A 68 18.66 -32.51 -0.98
C ASP A 68 17.27 -33.14 -1.03
N GLU A 69 16.31 -32.64 -0.23
CA GLU A 69 14.93 -33.12 -0.24
C GLU A 69 14.26 -32.93 -1.61
N TRP A 70 14.53 -31.82 -2.30
CA TRP A 70 14.01 -31.58 -3.64
C TRP A 70 14.58 -32.57 -4.66
N LEU A 71 15.87 -32.89 -4.58
CA LEU A 71 16.49 -33.89 -5.45
C LEU A 71 15.92 -35.29 -5.20
N MET A 72 15.72 -35.67 -3.94
CA MET A 72 15.06 -36.94 -3.60
C MET A 72 13.62 -36.97 -4.15
N TYR A 73 12.89 -35.87 -3.97
CA TYR A 73 11.55 -35.73 -4.53
C TYR A 73 11.56 -35.79 -6.06
N SER A 74 12.56 -35.27 -6.78
CA SER A 74 12.55 -35.23 -8.25
C SER A 74 12.72 -36.60 -8.91
N ILE A 75 13.30 -37.58 -8.18
CA ILE A 75 13.52 -38.95 -8.66
C ILE A 75 12.54 -39.99 -8.11
N GLU A 76 11.74 -39.64 -7.09
CA GLU A 76 10.66 -40.48 -6.55
C GLU A 76 9.73 -41.13 -7.61
N THR A 77 9.24 -42.34 -7.37
CA THR A 77 8.17 -42.87 -8.23
C THR A 77 6.84 -42.32 -7.73
N ILE A 78 6.17 -41.51 -8.57
CA ILE A 78 4.88 -40.91 -8.24
C ILE A 78 3.79 -41.59 -9.07
N ASP A 79 2.70 -41.94 -8.41
CA ASP A 79 1.55 -42.57 -9.04
C ASP A 79 0.79 -41.54 -9.90
N ASP A 80 0.53 -41.89 -11.16
CA ASP A 80 -0.20 -41.05 -12.11
C ASP A 80 -1.61 -40.67 -11.61
N SER A 81 -2.22 -41.49 -10.76
CA SER A 81 -3.51 -41.21 -10.12
C SER A 81 -3.46 -40.00 -9.18
N TRP A 82 -2.28 -39.58 -8.72
CA TRP A 82 -2.14 -38.39 -7.89
C TRP A 82 -2.17 -37.10 -8.71
N ILE A 83 -1.97 -37.22 -10.03
CA ILE A 83 -1.92 -36.11 -10.99
C ILE A 83 -3.19 -36.09 -11.84
N ILE A 84 -3.66 -37.25 -12.28
CA ILE A 84 -4.80 -37.41 -13.19
C ILE A 84 -6.02 -37.85 -12.40
N LYS A 85 -7.03 -36.98 -12.35
CA LYS A 85 -8.31 -37.25 -11.69
C LYS A 85 -9.21 -38.15 -12.53
N ARG A 86 -9.30 -37.88 -13.84
CA ARG A 86 -9.97 -38.75 -14.81
C ARG A 86 -9.55 -38.43 -16.24
N LYS A 87 -9.69 -39.41 -17.11
CA LYS A 87 -9.63 -39.26 -18.56
C LYS A 87 -11.02 -39.48 -19.13
N TYR A 88 -11.45 -38.63 -20.05
CA TYR A 88 -12.77 -38.74 -20.67
C TYR A 88 -12.72 -38.27 -22.13
N ASN A 89 -13.58 -38.85 -22.96
CA ASN A 89 -13.67 -38.46 -24.36
C ASN A 89 -14.69 -37.33 -24.53
N GLY A 90 -14.31 -36.27 -25.22
CA GLY A 90 -15.21 -35.20 -25.61
C GLY A 90 -16.19 -35.63 -26.69
N LEU A 91 -17.19 -34.78 -26.94
CA LEU A 91 -18.17 -34.97 -28.02
C LEU A 91 -17.53 -34.95 -29.42
N ASP A 92 -16.31 -34.42 -29.51
CA ASP A 92 -15.44 -34.37 -30.69
C ASP A 92 -14.57 -35.62 -30.86
N GLY A 93 -14.67 -36.60 -29.95
CA GLY A 93 -13.84 -37.80 -29.93
C GLY A 93 -12.41 -37.59 -29.45
N GLN A 94 -12.06 -36.41 -28.94
CA GLN A 94 -10.74 -36.15 -28.35
C GLN A 94 -10.69 -36.61 -26.89
N GLU A 95 -9.54 -37.16 -26.46
CA GLU A 95 -9.32 -37.50 -25.05
C GLU A 95 -8.92 -36.24 -24.27
N TYR A 96 -9.69 -35.93 -23.24
CA TYR A 96 -9.44 -34.86 -22.29
C TYR A 96 -9.00 -35.45 -20.95
N ILE A 97 -7.99 -34.81 -20.35
CA ILE A 97 -7.46 -35.18 -19.04
C ILE A 97 -7.88 -34.12 -18.03
N GLU A 98 -8.60 -34.54 -17.00
CA GLU A 98 -8.85 -33.71 -15.83
C GLU A 98 -7.76 -33.98 -14.79
N HIS A 99 -7.07 -32.93 -14.37
CA HIS A 99 -6.03 -33.00 -13.36
C HIS A 99 -6.59 -32.76 -11.96
N HIS A 100 -5.93 -33.33 -10.96
CA HIS A 100 -6.16 -32.94 -9.57
C HIS A 100 -5.64 -31.52 -9.28
N GLU A 101 -6.22 -30.89 -8.26
CA GLU A 101 -5.69 -29.64 -7.69
C GLU A 101 -4.28 -29.86 -7.14
N VAL A 102 -3.45 -28.82 -7.21
CA VAL A 102 -2.04 -28.87 -6.78
C VAL A 102 -1.93 -29.29 -5.30
N ASP A 103 -2.87 -28.87 -4.46
CA ASP A 103 -2.92 -29.21 -3.04
C ASP A 103 -3.14 -30.70 -2.80
N PHE A 104 -4.00 -31.33 -3.61
CA PHE A 104 -4.25 -32.78 -3.52
C PHE A 104 -2.97 -33.56 -3.84
N TYR A 105 -2.29 -33.17 -4.92
CA TYR A 105 -1.02 -33.77 -5.32
C TYR A 105 0.03 -33.64 -4.21
N TRP A 106 0.26 -32.43 -3.70
CA TRP A 106 1.25 -32.21 -2.64
C TRP A 106 0.88 -32.89 -1.33
N ASN A 107 -0.41 -32.99 -0.98
CA ASN A 107 -0.83 -33.75 0.19
C ASN A 107 -0.41 -35.23 0.07
N LYS A 108 -0.53 -35.84 -1.11
CA LYS A 108 -0.04 -37.21 -1.35
C LYS A 108 1.48 -37.30 -1.28
N VAL A 109 2.22 -36.42 -1.95
CA VAL A 109 3.70 -36.39 -1.90
C VAL A 109 4.21 -36.24 -0.47
N LEU A 110 3.63 -35.31 0.30
CA LEU A 110 4.04 -35.01 1.67
C LEU A 110 3.57 -36.06 2.69
N SER A 111 2.67 -36.97 2.29
CA SER A 111 2.26 -38.13 3.09
C SER A 111 3.22 -39.32 2.99
N ILE A 112 4.21 -39.26 2.09
CA ILE A 112 5.23 -40.29 1.97
C ILE A 112 6.09 -40.30 3.25
N VAL A 113 6.18 -41.46 3.87
CA VAL A 113 6.98 -41.71 5.07
C VAL A 113 8.18 -42.60 4.76
N GLN A 114 9.23 -42.42 5.55
CA GLN A 114 10.38 -43.32 5.55
C GLN A 114 10.04 -44.63 6.29
N ILE A 115 10.95 -45.61 6.23
CA ILE A 115 10.80 -46.93 6.88
C ILE A 115 10.57 -46.80 8.41
N ASN A 116 11.13 -45.77 9.02
CA ASN A 116 11.00 -45.47 10.46
C ASN A 116 9.68 -44.73 10.81
N GLY A 117 8.80 -44.48 9.85
CA GLY A 117 7.52 -43.80 10.05
C GLY A 117 7.59 -42.27 10.08
N TYR A 118 8.78 -41.66 9.98
CA TYR A 118 8.90 -40.20 9.91
C TYR A 118 8.62 -39.67 8.49
N PRO A 119 8.13 -38.42 8.35
CA PRO A 119 7.91 -37.80 7.04
C PRO A 119 9.19 -37.82 6.20
N LYS A 120 9.07 -38.19 4.91
CA LYS A 120 10.21 -38.26 4.02
C LYS A 120 10.78 -36.89 3.64
N TYR A 121 9.92 -35.87 3.57
CA TYR A 121 10.27 -34.51 3.15
C TYR A 121 9.81 -33.45 4.17
N PRO A 122 10.37 -33.42 5.40
CA PRO A 122 9.91 -32.51 6.44
C PRO A 122 10.11 -31.02 6.09
N ILE A 123 11.23 -30.65 5.49
CA ILE A 123 11.55 -29.24 5.18
C ILE A 123 10.75 -28.77 3.97
N LEU A 124 10.67 -29.60 2.93
CA LEU A 124 9.83 -29.36 1.77
C LEU A 124 8.36 -29.29 2.17
N SER A 125 7.89 -30.13 3.09
CA SER A 125 6.52 -30.07 3.63
C SER A 125 6.23 -28.72 4.26
N LYS A 126 7.15 -28.24 5.11
CA LYS A 126 7.04 -26.94 5.77
C LYS A 126 6.98 -25.81 4.74
N LEU A 127 7.84 -25.83 3.73
CA LEU A 127 7.85 -24.81 2.68
C LEU A 127 6.58 -24.83 1.82
N VAL A 128 6.25 -25.98 1.24
CA VAL A 128 5.11 -26.15 0.32
C VAL A 128 3.79 -25.81 1.00
N LYS A 129 3.56 -26.27 2.24
CA LYS A 129 2.33 -25.93 2.97
C LYS A 129 2.15 -24.43 3.16
N ASN A 130 3.23 -23.69 3.43
CA ASN A 130 3.15 -22.24 3.59
C ASN A 130 2.89 -21.52 2.26
N ILE A 131 3.40 -22.05 1.15
CA ILE A 131 3.17 -21.48 -0.18
C ILE A 131 1.72 -21.71 -0.63
N LEU A 132 1.18 -22.92 -0.42
CA LEU A 132 -0.18 -23.27 -0.85
C LEU A 132 -1.28 -22.57 -0.04
N ILE A 133 -0.95 -21.91 1.07
CA ILE A 133 -1.87 -21.03 1.81
C ILE A 133 -2.06 -19.69 1.08
N ILE A 134 -1.18 -19.32 0.16
CA ILE A 134 -1.29 -18.06 -0.60
C ILE A 134 -2.47 -18.17 -1.56
N SER A 135 -3.50 -17.34 -1.33
CA SER A 135 -4.71 -17.25 -2.15
C SER A 135 -4.39 -17.20 -3.65
N HIS A 136 -4.88 -18.19 -4.40
CA HIS A 136 -4.59 -18.36 -5.83
C HIS A 136 -5.40 -17.42 -6.75
N GLY A 137 -6.27 -16.58 -6.17
CA GLY A 137 -7.02 -15.56 -6.89
C GLY A 137 -7.98 -14.80 -5.98
N ASN A 138 -8.84 -13.98 -6.60
CA ASN A 138 -9.87 -13.23 -5.88
C ASN A 138 -11.04 -14.10 -5.42
N ALA A 139 -11.16 -15.33 -5.91
CA ALA A 139 -12.28 -16.23 -5.60
C ALA A 139 -12.42 -16.50 -4.09
N ASP A 140 -11.32 -16.60 -3.34
CA ASP A 140 -11.37 -16.81 -1.90
C ASP A 140 -11.80 -15.55 -1.14
N VAL A 141 -11.40 -14.38 -1.63
CA VAL A 141 -11.87 -13.07 -1.14
C VAL A 141 -13.37 -12.90 -1.44
N GLU A 142 -13.81 -13.27 -2.64
CA GLU A 142 -15.23 -13.25 -3.05
C GLU A 142 -16.09 -14.26 -2.27
N ARG A 143 -15.54 -15.44 -1.97
CA ARG A 143 -16.16 -16.39 -1.03
C ARG A 143 -16.26 -15.78 0.37
N GLY A 144 -15.25 -15.07 0.83
CA GLY A 144 -15.28 -14.28 2.07
C GLY A 144 -16.40 -13.24 2.08
N PHE A 145 -16.57 -12.47 1.00
CA PHE A 145 -17.66 -11.50 0.87
C PHE A 145 -19.06 -12.15 0.84
N SER A 146 -19.20 -13.27 0.13
CA SER A 146 -20.44 -14.05 0.09
C SER A 146 -20.79 -14.56 1.49
N ALA A 147 -19.81 -15.09 2.20
CA ALA A 147 -20.01 -15.57 3.56
C ALA A 147 -20.27 -14.41 4.55
N ASN A 148 -19.74 -13.20 4.30
CA ASN A 148 -20.11 -11.99 5.04
C ASN A 148 -21.54 -11.54 4.79
N THR A 149 -22.11 -11.83 3.61
CA THR A 149 -23.52 -11.52 3.32
C THR A 149 -24.45 -12.28 4.27
N ASN A 150 -24.09 -13.50 4.67
CA ASN A 150 -24.85 -14.28 5.65
C ASN A 150 -24.72 -13.72 7.08
N VAL A 151 -23.63 -13.01 7.39
CA VAL A 151 -23.42 -12.36 8.70
C VAL A 151 -24.07 -10.98 8.75
N LEU A 152 -24.04 -10.26 7.62
CA LEU A 152 -24.58 -8.91 7.38
C LEU A 152 -26.03 -8.99 6.85
N THR A 153 -26.93 -9.58 7.62
CA THR A 153 -28.37 -9.53 7.31
C THR A 153 -28.88 -8.09 7.37
N LYS A 154 -30.03 -7.79 6.73
CA LYS A 154 -30.61 -6.42 6.67
C LYS A 154 -30.76 -5.74 8.04
N ASP A 155 -31.03 -6.52 9.09
CA ASP A 155 -31.17 -6.05 10.48
C ASP A 155 -29.83 -5.85 11.23
N ARG A 156 -28.71 -6.29 10.64
CA ARG A 156 -27.34 -6.22 11.22
C ARG A 156 -26.44 -5.20 10.52
N THR A 157 -27.02 -4.31 9.72
CA THR A 157 -26.31 -3.27 8.95
C THR A 157 -25.68 -2.17 9.82
N LEU A 158 -26.03 -2.09 11.10
CA LEU A 158 -25.51 -1.12 12.08
C LEU A 158 -24.36 -1.66 12.95
N LEU A 159 -23.84 -2.86 12.66
CA LEU A 159 -22.74 -3.43 13.44
C LEU A 159 -21.41 -2.73 13.14
N SER A 160 -20.65 -2.45 14.20
CA SER A 160 -19.26 -2.00 14.06
C SER A 160 -18.39 -3.10 13.45
N GLU A 161 -17.29 -2.73 12.80
CA GLU A 161 -16.31 -3.66 12.23
C GLU A 161 -15.86 -4.74 13.24
N LYS A 162 -15.59 -4.32 14.49
CA LYS A 162 -15.24 -5.25 15.59
C LYS A 162 -16.32 -6.30 15.84
N SER A 163 -17.59 -5.91 15.77
CA SER A 163 -18.70 -6.83 15.96
C SER A 163 -18.83 -7.81 14.79
N ILE A 164 -18.61 -7.34 13.57
CA ILE A 164 -18.58 -8.18 12.36
C ILE A 164 -17.44 -9.20 12.45
N ASN A 165 -16.24 -8.77 12.83
CA ASN A 165 -15.08 -9.64 13.01
C ASN A 165 -15.32 -10.70 14.09
N GLY A 166 -15.96 -10.31 15.21
CA GLY A 166 -16.34 -11.25 16.27
C GLY A 166 -17.34 -12.31 15.80
N LEU A 167 -18.39 -11.91 15.08
CA LEU A 167 -19.36 -12.84 14.50
C LEU A 167 -18.72 -13.76 13.45
N ARG A 168 -17.82 -13.20 12.64
CA ARG A 168 -17.09 -13.96 11.63
C ARG A 168 -16.20 -15.03 12.27
N ALA A 169 -15.47 -14.68 13.31
CA ALA A 169 -14.64 -15.62 14.06
C ALA A 169 -15.46 -16.78 14.65
N ILE A 170 -16.68 -16.52 15.13
CA ILE A 170 -17.59 -17.56 15.61
C ILE A 170 -18.04 -18.45 14.46
N TYR A 171 -18.46 -17.86 13.33
CA TYR A 171 -18.89 -18.62 12.15
C TYR A 171 -17.78 -19.54 11.64
N ASP A 172 -16.59 -19.00 11.42
CA ASP A 172 -15.43 -19.76 10.94
C ASP A 172 -15.00 -20.83 11.97
N GLY A 173 -15.11 -20.53 13.27
CA GLY A 173 -14.86 -21.50 14.33
C GLY A 173 -15.84 -22.66 14.35
N VAL A 174 -17.13 -22.42 14.11
CA VAL A 174 -18.15 -23.49 13.99
C VAL A 174 -17.94 -24.30 12.72
N GLU A 175 -17.60 -23.65 11.61
CA GLU A 175 -17.28 -24.34 10.36
C GLU A 175 -16.10 -25.29 10.56
N PHE A 176 -15.02 -24.80 11.17
CA PHE A 176 -13.79 -25.56 11.39
C PHE A 176 -13.92 -26.66 12.44
N LEU A 177 -14.45 -26.34 13.63
CA LEU A 177 -14.51 -27.29 14.76
C LEU A 177 -15.74 -28.21 14.71
N GLY A 178 -16.82 -27.75 14.08
CA GLY A 178 -18.11 -28.44 14.05
C GLY A 178 -18.49 -29.00 12.67
N ALA A 179 -17.63 -28.87 11.66
CA ALA A 179 -17.94 -29.21 10.27
C ALA A 179 -19.27 -28.57 9.82
N GLY A 180 -19.42 -27.27 10.12
CA GLY A 180 -20.62 -26.48 9.82
C GLY A 180 -21.81 -26.71 10.75
N SER A 181 -21.66 -27.52 11.81
CA SER A 181 -22.73 -27.83 12.76
C SER A 181 -22.38 -27.44 14.19
N VAL A 182 -23.15 -26.52 14.77
CA VAL A 182 -22.94 -26.01 16.14
C VAL A 182 -22.92 -27.12 17.20
N HIS A 183 -23.82 -28.11 17.09
CA HIS A 183 -23.92 -29.20 18.06
C HIS A 183 -22.73 -30.16 18.06
N LYS A 184 -21.87 -30.11 17.04
CA LYS A 184 -20.64 -30.92 16.94
C LYS A 184 -19.43 -30.22 17.53
N VAL A 185 -19.52 -28.92 17.82
CA VAL A 185 -18.43 -28.16 18.42
C VAL A 185 -18.28 -28.60 19.88
N GLN A 186 -17.15 -29.22 20.19
CA GLN A 186 -16.83 -29.58 21.57
C GLN A 186 -16.41 -28.34 22.34
N VAL A 187 -17.15 -28.03 23.42
CA VAL A 187 -16.86 -26.88 24.28
C VAL A 187 -15.66 -27.21 25.16
N SER A 188 -14.54 -26.55 24.92
CA SER A 188 -13.34 -26.71 25.74
C SER A 188 -13.40 -25.88 27.02
N THR A 189 -12.61 -26.27 28.02
CA THR A 189 -12.46 -25.50 29.27
C THR A 189 -11.95 -24.07 29.01
N ASP A 190 -11.14 -23.87 27.98
CA ASP A 190 -10.63 -22.56 27.60
C ASP A 190 -11.73 -21.65 27.03
N MET A 191 -12.67 -22.21 26.26
CA MET A 191 -13.84 -21.46 25.77
C MET A 191 -14.70 -20.99 26.95
N ILE A 192 -14.89 -21.83 27.96
CA ILE A 192 -15.64 -21.47 29.18
C ILE A 192 -14.93 -20.34 29.94
N ARG A 193 -13.62 -20.46 30.16
CA ARG A 193 -12.82 -19.40 30.81
C ARG A 193 -12.85 -18.09 30.04
N ALA A 194 -12.78 -18.14 28.71
CA ALA A 194 -12.84 -16.95 27.85
C ALA A 194 -14.18 -16.21 28.00
N VAL A 195 -15.30 -16.95 28.03
CA VAL A 195 -16.63 -16.36 28.26
C VAL A 195 -16.71 -15.74 29.66
N GLN A 196 -16.21 -16.42 30.70
CA GLN A 196 -16.20 -15.91 32.06
C GLN A 196 -15.40 -14.60 32.20
N LYS A 197 -14.29 -14.47 31.46
CA LYS A 197 -13.44 -13.26 31.46
C LYS A 197 -13.95 -12.14 30.55
N SER A 198 -14.87 -12.42 29.63
CA SER A 198 -15.29 -11.48 28.58
C SER A 198 -15.77 -10.12 29.13
N ALA A 199 -16.54 -10.12 30.22
CA ALA A 199 -17.04 -8.89 30.84
C ALA A 199 -15.91 -8.02 31.41
N ALA A 200 -14.93 -8.65 32.08
CA ALA A 200 -13.76 -7.95 32.60
C ALA A 200 -12.90 -7.39 31.47
N SER A 201 -12.62 -8.20 30.44
CA SER A 201 -11.86 -7.76 29.26
C SER A 201 -12.53 -6.62 28.52
N TYR A 202 -13.86 -6.65 28.37
CA TYR A 202 -14.62 -5.55 27.75
C TYR A 202 -14.51 -4.25 28.56
N LYS A 203 -14.62 -4.32 29.89
CA LYS A 203 -14.47 -3.17 30.78
C LYS A 203 -13.07 -2.56 30.67
N GLU A 204 -12.04 -3.40 30.63
CA GLU A 204 -10.65 -2.97 30.46
C GLU A 204 -10.45 -2.28 29.09
N GLU A 205 -10.99 -2.85 28.02
CA GLU A 205 -10.93 -2.25 26.69
C GLU A 205 -11.64 -0.89 26.63
N LEU A 206 -12.81 -0.75 27.28
CA LEU A 206 -13.52 0.52 27.37
C LEU A 206 -12.69 1.60 28.08
N LEU A 207 -11.97 1.24 29.15
CA LEU A 207 -11.08 2.17 29.84
C LEU A 207 -9.91 2.61 28.96
N LYS A 208 -9.29 1.67 28.24
CA LYS A 208 -8.22 1.96 27.28
C LYS A 208 -8.70 2.87 26.15
N MET A 209 -9.88 2.60 25.60
CA MET A 209 -10.49 3.41 24.55
C MET A 209 -10.76 4.84 25.03
N LYS A 210 -11.32 5.01 26.25
CA LYS A 210 -11.55 6.34 26.84
C LYS A 210 -10.24 7.11 27.04
N ALA A 211 -9.21 6.45 27.56
CA ALA A 211 -7.89 7.06 27.75
C ALA A 211 -7.26 7.49 26.41
N LEU A 212 -7.36 6.64 25.38
CA LEU A 212 -6.85 6.93 24.04
C LEU A 212 -7.59 8.12 23.42
N THR A 213 -8.92 8.15 23.48
CA THR A 213 -9.71 9.26 22.95
C THR A 213 -9.42 10.56 23.69
N ALA A 214 -9.28 10.53 25.02
CA ALA A 214 -8.91 11.71 25.80
C ALA A 214 -7.50 12.22 25.43
N SER A 215 -6.55 11.29 25.19
CA SER A 215 -5.20 11.65 24.73
C SER A 215 -5.22 12.27 23.33
N GLN A 216 -5.98 11.68 22.40
CA GLN A 216 -6.13 12.20 21.04
C GLN A 216 -6.83 13.57 21.02
N GLN A 217 -7.84 13.77 21.87
CA GLN A 217 -8.51 15.07 22.02
C GLN A 217 -7.53 16.13 22.53
N LYS A 218 -6.78 15.84 23.60
CA LYS A 218 -5.74 16.76 24.11
C LYS A 218 -4.69 17.08 23.05
N GLU A 219 -4.22 16.07 22.31
CA GLU A 219 -3.27 16.27 21.21
C GLU A 219 -3.88 17.17 20.11
N SER A 220 -5.13 16.94 19.73
CA SER A 220 -5.82 17.74 18.71
C SER A 220 -6.03 19.19 19.15
N GLU A 221 -6.41 19.44 20.41
CA GLU A 221 -6.60 20.79 20.97
C GLU A 221 -5.27 21.57 21.02
N LEU A 222 -4.16 20.88 21.33
CA LEU A 222 -2.82 21.48 21.35
C LEU A 222 -2.28 21.80 19.95
N LEU A 223 -2.64 21.01 18.94
CA LEU A 223 -2.11 21.13 17.57
C LEU A 223 -2.97 22.00 16.64
N GLN A 224 -4.29 22.04 16.84
CA GLN A 224 -5.23 22.86 16.04
C GLN A 224 -4.82 24.32 15.82
N PRO A 225 -4.41 25.11 16.85
CA PRO A 225 -4.07 26.51 16.64
C PRO A 225 -2.84 26.69 15.73
N ALA A 226 -1.85 25.80 15.86
CA ALA A 226 -0.65 25.84 15.03
C ALA A 226 -0.94 25.42 13.58
N GLU A 227 -1.84 24.46 13.37
CA GLU A 227 -2.28 24.07 12.03
C GLU A 227 -3.09 25.18 11.33
N LEU A 228 -3.95 25.88 12.08
CA LEU A 228 -4.70 27.02 11.58
C LEU A 228 -3.78 28.19 11.20
N GLU A 229 -2.78 28.50 12.03
CA GLU A 229 -1.79 29.53 11.75
C GLU A 229 -0.95 29.18 10.52
N LYS A 230 -0.49 27.93 10.40
CA LYS A 230 0.24 27.45 9.22
C LYS A 230 -0.60 27.58 7.94
N LYS A 231 -1.89 27.26 7.99
CA LYS A 231 -2.78 27.40 6.83
C LYS A 231 -2.89 28.86 6.37
N LYS A 232 -3.06 29.80 7.30
CA LYS A 232 -3.11 31.24 7.00
C LYS A 232 -1.83 31.74 6.33
N LEU A 233 -0.66 31.32 6.84
CA LEU A 233 0.64 31.71 6.26
C LEU A 233 0.82 31.16 4.84
N ILE A 234 0.31 29.96 4.55
CA ILE A 234 0.35 29.37 3.19
C ILE A 234 -0.56 30.16 2.24
N GLU A 235 -1.76 30.54 2.69
CA GLU A 235 -2.68 31.35 1.89
C GLU A 235 -2.06 32.73 1.57
N GLU A 236 -1.45 33.40 2.54
CA GLU A 236 -0.76 34.68 2.37
C GLU A 236 0.44 34.57 1.40
N GLU A 237 1.26 33.52 1.51
CA GLU A 237 2.37 33.24 0.59
C GLU A 237 1.88 33.05 -0.85
N GLN A 238 0.76 32.32 -1.05
CA GLN A 238 0.18 32.09 -2.36
C GLN A 238 -0.33 33.37 -3.01
N GLU A 239 -1.01 34.24 -2.25
CA GLU A 239 -1.50 35.53 -2.74
C GLU A 239 -0.35 36.44 -3.21
N LEU A 240 0.73 36.51 -2.42
CA LEU A 240 1.93 37.26 -2.79
C LEU A 240 2.60 36.70 -4.04
N MET A 241 2.68 35.37 -4.18
CA MET A 241 3.23 34.72 -5.37
C MET A 241 2.37 34.95 -6.63
N ILE A 242 1.05 35.04 -6.49
CA ILE A 242 0.16 35.43 -7.60
C ILE A 242 0.43 36.89 -8.01
N LYS A 243 0.61 37.79 -7.03
CA LYS A 243 0.96 39.19 -7.29
C LYS A 243 2.31 39.31 -7.99
N TYR A 244 3.31 38.55 -7.54
CA TYR A 244 4.63 38.48 -8.17
C TYR A 244 4.54 38.07 -9.64
N LYS A 245 3.81 36.99 -9.97
CA LYS A 245 3.60 36.54 -11.36
C LYS A 245 2.95 37.61 -12.23
N LYS A 246 1.97 38.35 -11.70
CA LYS A 246 1.34 39.48 -12.42
C LYS A 246 2.36 40.59 -12.71
N LEU A 247 3.17 40.98 -11.73
CA LEU A 247 4.25 41.94 -11.93
C LEU A 247 5.28 41.44 -12.95
N GLN A 248 5.61 40.15 -12.95
CA GLN A 248 6.53 39.55 -13.91
C GLN A 248 6.03 39.63 -15.35
N SER A 249 4.73 39.43 -15.56
CA SER A 249 4.12 39.64 -16.88
C SER A 249 4.23 41.10 -17.34
N LYS A 250 4.06 42.06 -16.43
CA LYS A 250 4.21 43.49 -16.71
C LYS A 250 5.65 43.88 -16.98
N HIS A 251 6.61 43.31 -16.23
CA HIS A 251 8.05 43.48 -16.48
C HIS A 251 8.39 43.05 -17.90
N LYS A 252 7.94 41.86 -18.32
CA LYS A 252 8.16 41.36 -19.68
C LYS A 252 7.54 42.24 -20.76
N THR A 253 6.39 42.87 -20.49
CA THR A 253 5.80 43.85 -21.42
C THR A 253 6.63 45.13 -21.50
N ALA A 254 7.18 45.61 -20.39
CA ALA A 254 8.06 46.78 -20.38
C ALA A 254 9.38 46.50 -21.12
N GLU A 255 9.93 45.31 -20.97
CA GLU A 255 11.12 44.82 -21.71
C GLU A 255 10.88 44.84 -23.22
N LEU A 256 9.73 44.31 -23.68
CA LEU A 256 9.36 44.36 -25.11
C LEU A 256 9.22 45.80 -25.64
N LEU A 257 8.75 46.75 -24.83
CA LEU A 257 8.69 48.16 -25.23
C LEU A 257 10.09 48.78 -25.38
N ILE A 258 11.03 48.41 -24.51
CA ILE A 258 12.43 48.84 -24.62
C ILE A 258 13.07 48.22 -25.87
N ASP A 259 12.79 46.95 -26.18
CA ASP A 259 13.27 46.29 -27.39
C ASP A 259 12.71 46.95 -28.67
N GLU A 260 11.42 47.29 -28.69
CA GLU A 260 10.81 48.03 -29.80
C GLU A 260 11.45 49.43 -29.96
N GLY A 261 11.65 50.14 -28.84
CA GLY A 261 12.32 51.44 -28.83
C GLY A 261 13.75 51.35 -29.37
N ASN A 262 14.51 50.32 -28.98
CA ASN A 262 15.86 50.06 -29.49
C ASN A 262 15.86 49.75 -31.00
N GLN A 263 14.92 48.93 -31.49
CA GLN A 263 14.81 48.62 -32.92
C GLN A 263 14.45 49.84 -33.76
N ARG A 264 13.49 50.66 -33.29
CA ARG A 264 13.17 51.94 -33.95
C ARG A 264 14.39 52.83 -34.02
N MET A 265 15.09 53.01 -32.90
CA MET A 265 16.28 53.85 -32.83
C MET A 265 17.37 53.37 -33.80
N GLU A 266 17.60 52.05 -33.93
CA GLU A 266 18.57 51.48 -34.88
C GLU A 266 18.18 51.72 -36.34
N ASN A 267 16.88 51.59 -36.67
CA ASN A 267 16.37 51.85 -38.02
C ASN A 267 16.44 53.34 -38.40
N SER A 268 16.10 54.23 -37.47
CA SER A 268 16.12 55.68 -37.70
C SER A 268 17.55 56.22 -37.77
N LEU A 269 18.50 55.61 -37.05
CA LEU A 269 19.94 55.84 -37.21
C LEU A 269 20.45 55.47 -38.61
N LYS A 270 19.96 54.37 -39.20
CA LYS A 270 20.29 53.95 -40.57
C LYS A 270 19.69 54.88 -41.64
N ASN A 271 18.51 55.44 -41.37
CA ASN A 271 17.75 56.27 -42.31
C ASN A 271 17.98 57.79 -42.15
N GLY A 272 18.68 58.23 -41.10
CA GLY A 272 18.99 59.64 -40.85
C GLY A 272 17.82 60.48 -40.31
N ASP A 273 16.78 59.85 -39.76
CA ASP A 273 15.60 60.55 -39.20
C ASP A 273 15.82 60.90 -37.71
N PHE A 274 16.32 62.10 -37.46
CA PHE A 274 16.60 62.59 -36.11
C PHE A 274 15.35 62.79 -35.24
N THR A 275 14.16 62.97 -35.83
CA THR A 275 12.94 63.17 -35.06
C THR A 275 12.44 61.86 -34.44
N ASP A 276 12.54 60.77 -35.20
CA ASP A 276 12.15 59.44 -34.75
C ASP A 276 13.16 58.85 -33.73
N ILE A 277 14.44 59.23 -33.82
CA ILE A 277 15.45 58.92 -32.79
C ILE A 277 15.05 59.51 -31.43
N HIS A 278 14.56 60.75 -31.40
CA HIS A 278 14.15 61.40 -30.15
C HIS A 278 12.89 60.75 -29.54
N ALA A 279 11.95 60.33 -30.40
CA ALA A 279 10.76 59.60 -29.98
C ALA A 279 11.12 58.22 -29.38
N ALA A 280 12.01 57.48 -30.04
CA ALA A 280 12.50 56.19 -29.56
C ALA A 280 13.26 56.29 -28.23
N TYR A 281 14.12 57.31 -28.07
CA TYR A 281 14.83 57.58 -26.81
C TYR A 281 13.86 57.87 -25.65
N THR A 282 12.82 58.67 -25.90
CA THR A 282 11.81 59.00 -24.89
C THR A 282 11.02 57.75 -24.47
N LEU A 283 10.71 56.87 -25.42
CA LEU A 283 10.02 55.60 -25.18
C LEU A 283 10.88 54.65 -24.34
N ASN A 284 12.17 54.53 -24.66
CA ASN A 284 13.12 53.75 -23.86
C ASN A 284 13.26 54.26 -22.44
N LYS A 285 13.38 55.58 -22.26
CA LYS A 285 13.47 56.19 -20.93
C LYS A 285 12.23 55.87 -20.08
N SER A 286 11.04 56.00 -20.66
CA SER A 286 9.79 55.64 -19.98
C SER A 286 9.69 54.15 -19.66
N GLY A 287 10.17 53.28 -20.56
CA GLY A 287 10.25 51.84 -20.34
C GLY A 287 11.17 51.47 -19.16
N ILE A 288 12.37 52.06 -19.12
CA ILE A 288 13.36 51.84 -18.06
C ILE A 288 12.83 52.30 -16.69
N GLU A 289 12.18 53.47 -16.62
CA GLU A 289 11.57 53.98 -15.39
C GLU A 289 10.46 53.04 -14.87
N LYS A 290 9.61 52.52 -15.76
CA LYS A 290 8.58 51.53 -15.40
C LYS A 290 9.18 50.20 -14.94
N MET A 291 10.24 49.74 -15.60
CA MET A 291 10.93 48.50 -15.24
C MET A 291 11.52 48.60 -13.84
N LYS A 292 12.20 49.70 -13.54
CA LYS A 292 12.78 49.97 -12.22
C LYS A 292 11.74 49.99 -11.10
N ALA A 293 10.58 50.61 -11.34
CA ALA A 293 9.47 50.60 -10.37
C ALA A 293 8.90 49.19 -10.14
N ILE A 294 8.82 48.37 -11.19
CA ILE A 294 8.36 46.98 -11.08
C ILE A 294 9.38 46.13 -10.30
N ASP A 295 10.68 46.32 -10.54
CA ASP A 295 11.75 45.60 -9.84
C ASP A 295 11.78 45.91 -8.33
N GLU A 296 11.55 47.17 -7.95
CA GLU A 296 11.42 47.59 -6.56
C GLU A 296 10.22 46.89 -5.87
N GLU A 297 9.06 46.83 -6.53
CA GLU A 297 7.90 46.11 -6.01
C GLU A 297 8.12 44.59 -5.92
N MET A 298 8.79 43.99 -6.92
CA MET A 298 9.14 42.58 -6.92
C MET A 298 10.07 42.21 -5.76
N THR A 299 11.09 43.02 -5.53
CA THR A 299 12.05 42.83 -4.44
C THR A 299 11.34 42.85 -3.10
N LYS A 300 10.43 43.82 -2.90
CA LYS A 300 9.62 43.91 -1.68
C LYS A 300 8.74 42.67 -1.46
N ILE A 301 8.10 42.16 -2.53
CA ILE A 301 7.28 40.94 -2.43
C ILE A 301 8.15 39.72 -2.07
N MET A 302 9.36 39.62 -2.63
CA MET A 302 10.29 38.52 -2.31
C MET A 302 10.77 38.58 -0.86
N ASP A 303 11.02 39.78 -0.32
CA ASP A 303 11.36 39.97 1.09
C ASP A 303 10.19 39.55 2.01
N ASP A 304 8.96 39.94 1.67
CA ASP A 304 7.76 39.55 2.42
C ASP A 304 7.54 38.03 2.40
N VAL A 305 7.72 37.38 1.24
CA VAL A 305 7.66 35.91 1.11
C VAL A 305 8.74 35.23 1.96
N SER A 306 9.97 35.75 1.96
CA SER A 306 11.07 35.24 2.78
C SER A 306 10.75 35.33 4.28
N ALA A 307 10.17 36.45 4.72
CA ALA A 307 9.74 36.64 6.10
C ALA A 307 8.63 35.64 6.51
N ILE A 308 7.66 35.38 5.63
CA ILE A 308 6.60 34.39 5.85
C ILE A 308 7.18 32.97 5.94
N GLN A 309 8.14 32.63 5.07
CA GLN A 309 8.80 31.33 5.08
C GLN A 309 9.60 31.11 6.38
N GLN A 310 10.26 32.15 6.90
CA GLN A 310 10.95 32.09 8.20
C GLN A 310 9.98 31.89 9.37
N LYS A 311 8.85 32.62 9.38
CA LYS A 311 7.79 32.44 10.40
C LYS A 311 7.23 31.01 10.37
N ARG A 312 7.00 30.47 9.18
CA ARG A 312 6.54 29.08 9.01
C ARG A 312 7.57 28.07 9.52
N ALA A 313 8.85 28.24 9.19
CA ALA A 313 9.91 27.36 9.69
C ALA A 313 10.02 27.39 11.23
N HIS A 314 9.80 28.56 11.83
CA HIS A 314 9.74 28.70 13.29
C HIS A 314 8.53 27.96 13.89
N ALA A 315 7.34 28.16 13.33
CA ALA A 315 6.12 27.46 13.77
C ALA A 315 6.25 25.92 13.66
N GLU A 316 6.85 25.41 12.59
CA GLU A 316 7.08 23.96 12.40
C GLU A 316 8.05 23.38 13.43
N ARG A 317 9.09 24.14 13.83
CA ARG A 317 10.02 23.74 14.90
C ARG A 317 9.33 23.70 16.27
N GLU A 318 8.51 24.69 16.59
CA GLU A 318 7.74 24.73 17.83
C GLU A 318 6.70 23.61 17.90
N GLN A 319 6.02 23.31 16.78
CA GLN A 319 5.10 22.18 16.70
C GLN A 319 5.83 20.83 16.92
N SER A 320 7.00 20.67 16.31
CA SER A 320 7.84 19.48 16.49
C SER A 320 8.32 19.31 17.94
N ARG A 321 8.67 20.43 18.61
CA ARG A 321 9.02 20.43 20.05
C ARG A 321 7.85 20.02 20.93
N LYS A 322 6.65 20.54 20.67
CA LYS A 322 5.43 20.16 21.40
C LYS A 322 5.10 18.67 21.22
N LYS A 323 5.16 18.15 19.98
CA LYS A 323 4.98 16.71 19.71
C LYS A 323 5.99 15.82 20.42
N ARG A 324 7.25 16.25 20.51
CA ARG A 324 8.30 15.52 21.26
C ARG A 324 8.04 15.52 22.77
N LYS A 325 7.50 16.59 23.35
CA LYS A 325 7.13 16.60 24.78
C LYS A 325 5.98 15.63 25.08
N LEU A 326 5.00 15.52 24.19
CA LEU A 326 3.89 14.56 24.29
C LEU A 326 4.34 13.09 24.21
N THR A 327 5.44 12.79 23.51
CA THR A 327 5.96 11.42 23.39
C THR A 327 6.85 11.00 24.57
N VAL A 328 7.25 11.94 25.44
CA VAL A 328 8.20 11.70 26.54
C VAL A 328 7.51 11.64 27.91
N GLU A 329 6.25 12.03 28.03
CA GLU A 329 5.44 11.74 29.22
C GLU A 329 4.70 10.41 29.04
N PRO A 330 5.24 9.27 29.54
CA PRO A 330 4.38 8.11 29.74
C PRO A 330 3.29 8.53 30.71
N VAL A 331 2.04 8.33 30.31
CA VAL A 331 0.90 8.34 31.23
C VAL A 331 1.18 7.25 32.26
N LEU A 332 1.79 7.63 33.39
CA LEU A 332 1.81 6.83 34.60
C LEU A 332 0.37 6.69 35.03
N ILE A 333 -0.24 5.57 34.61
CA ILE A 333 -1.45 5.06 35.24
C ILE A 333 -1.02 4.78 36.67
N GLN A 334 -1.37 5.68 37.58
CA GLN A 334 -1.27 5.40 39.00
C GLN A 334 -2.24 4.24 39.26
N ASP A 335 -1.68 3.07 39.55
CA ASP A 335 -2.38 1.93 40.12
C ASP A 335 -2.90 2.35 41.51
N GLU A 336 -4.04 3.03 41.54
CA GLU A 336 -4.84 3.12 42.76
C GLU A 336 -5.51 1.76 42.98
N ASN A 337 -4.86 0.98 43.85
CA ASN A 337 -5.44 -0.03 44.74
C ASN A 337 -6.89 -0.43 44.44
N ILE A 338 -7.05 -1.56 43.75
CA ILE A 338 -8.22 -2.41 43.91
C ILE A 338 -7.73 -3.75 44.45
N TYR A 339 -7.40 -3.76 45.74
CA TYR A 339 -7.63 -4.94 46.56
C TYR A 339 -9.13 -5.03 46.77
N CYS A 340 -9.75 -6.08 46.23
CA CYS A 340 -11.00 -6.59 46.75
C CYS A 340 -10.82 -8.09 46.96
N ASP A 341 -11.01 -8.47 48.22
CA ASP A 341 -11.20 -9.84 48.72
C ASP A 341 -12.33 -10.60 48.00
#